data_AF-A0AAD9QCX0-F1
#
_entry.id   AF-A0AAD9QCX0-F1
#
_cell.length_a   1.000
_cell.length_b   1.000
_cell.length_c   1.000
_cell.angle_alpha   90.00
_cell.angle_beta   90.00
_cell.angle_gamma   90.00
#
_symmetry.space_group_name_H-M   'P 1'
#
loop_
_entity.id
_entity.type
_entity.pdbx_description
1 polymer ?
#
loop_
_entity_poly.entity_id
_entity_poly.type
_entity_poly.pdbx_seq_one_letter_code
_entity_poly.pdbx_strand_id
1 'polypeptide(L)'
;MKIQSLKLILAVGSFLLVMIVIVTDVCLLTRYGCFAVVRGINIRDISSTFKRRLFQEPFDLFENHENIGSFSSGLNQHVWDKNCLKTIESLCNFPIFPKAPDKRQAIHRTEITEQKYSTTDAHRIFGFIEPHFTGDHQFAVASNGYAEVWLSESANWRSVKEIACLKPFERSTTVSGRTFSIPRKQISSKIYLKAKSRYYIEILYVLGIQSKGEYFLRVSWKQPQESNFVVIESDSLFPFTNDSEAGKHKMYDDELPSAKSCFKEGANQGYKNKHMSMNPVRIPFLEHTAVSKALPSCEYRPSYLIDAATLKSFRKYHGVFRHVKRAHTFPFPFAEGIESVSGQQRYFTQFPLEEEEAWLVVEQYMDSLKKSYFERYRLHSITRVEKKEDQEKGARYFIEAIVKDLVSGKKYNLAEYVFQPKGNNLPMCYPQGMQWNKTADVYLLAKYPHVLYAKPSNKV
;
A
#
# COMPACT_ATOMS: atom_id res chain seq x y z
N MET A 1 -48.11 -9.48 -46.86
CA MET A 1 -47.58 -10.34 -45.78
C MET A 1 -48.38 -10.08 -44.51
N LYS A 2 -49.10 -11.09 -43.98
CA LYS A 2 -50.07 -10.92 -42.87
C LYS A 2 -49.33 -10.64 -41.55
N ILE A 3 -49.85 -9.73 -40.72
CA ILE A 3 -49.29 -9.29 -39.43
C ILE A 3 -48.91 -10.47 -38.49
N GLN A 4 -49.61 -11.61 -38.61
CA GLN A 4 -49.27 -12.84 -37.88
C GLN A 4 -47.91 -13.44 -38.28
N SER A 5 -47.54 -13.37 -39.57
CA SER A 5 -46.23 -13.83 -40.05
C SER A 5 -45.10 -12.98 -39.50
N LEU A 6 -45.31 -11.66 -39.34
CA LEU A 6 -44.32 -10.75 -38.77
C LEU A 6 -44.11 -11.01 -37.26
N LYS A 7 -45.21 -11.27 -36.51
CA LYS A 7 -45.12 -11.63 -35.09
C LYS A 7 -44.41 -12.97 -34.88
N LEU A 8 -44.64 -13.95 -35.76
CA LEU A 8 -43.95 -15.24 -35.71
C LEU A 8 -42.46 -15.09 -36.00
N ILE A 9 -42.09 -14.27 -37.00
CA ILE A 9 -40.68 -14.00 -37.33
C ILE A 9 -39.97 -13.28 -36.18
N LEU A 10 -40.63 -12.30 -35.54
CA LEU A 10 -40.08 -11.60 -34.38
C LEU A 10 -39.93 -12.51 -33.16
N ALA A 11 -40.90 -13.39 -32.90
CA ALA A 11 -40.84 -14.35 -31.79
C ALA A 11 -39.74 -15.40 -32.01
N VAL A 12 -39.62 -15.94 -33.23
CA VAL A 12 -38.58 -16.91 -33.60
C VAL A 12 -37.20 -16.26 -33.58
N GLY A 13 -37.08 -15.01 -34.05
CA GLY A 13 -35.83 -14.23 -33.99
C GLY A 13 -35.41 -13.94 -32.55
N SER A 14 -36.34 -13.59 -31.67
CA SER A 14 -36.07 -13.37 -30.25
C SER A 14 -35.65 -14.66 -29.54
N PHE A 15 -36.30 -15.78 -29.84
CA PHE A 15 -35.93 -17.09 -29.28
C PHE A 15 -34.54 -17.54 -29.74
N LEU A 16 -34.20 -17.38 -31.02
CA LEU A 16 -32.87 -17.68 -31.56
C LEU A 16 -31.78 -16.84 -30.87
N LEU A 17 -32.05 -15.56 -30.63
CA LEU A 17 -31.09 -14.65 -30.00
C LEU A 17 -30.85 -15.01 -28.53
N VAL A 18 -31.90 -15.39 -27.80
CA VAL A 18 -31.78 -15.89 -26.41
C VAL A 18 -31.01 -17.21 -26.36
N MET A 19 -31.28 -18.13 -27.29
CA MET A 19 -30.55 -19.41 -27.36
C MET A 19 -29.07 -19.21 -27.68
N ILE A 20 -28.72 -18.25 -28.55
CA ILE A 20 -27.32 -17.90 -28.83
C ILE A 20 -26.64 -17.36 -27.57
N VAL A 21 -27.28 -16.45 -26.83
CA VAL A 21 -26.73 -15.87 -25.59
C VAL A 21 -26.50 -16.96 -24.54
N ILE A 22 -27.48 -17.85 -24.34
CA ILE A 22 -27.36 -18.96 -23.39
C ILE A 22 -26.22 -19.91 -23.80
N VAL A 23 -26.12 -20.28 -25.08
CA VAL A 23 -25.04 -21.15 -25.56
C VAL A 23 -23.68 -20.47 -25.41
N THR A 24 -23.56 -19.16 -25.68
CA THR A 24 -22.31 -18.42 -25.48
C THR A 24 -21.90 -18.34 -24.01
N ASP A 25 -22.85 -18.08 -23.09
CA ASP A 25 -22.57 -18.01 -21.65
C ASP A 25 -22.19 -19.38 -21.08
N VAL A 26 -22.89 -20.45 -21.50
CA VAL A 26 -22.56 -21.82 -21.11
C VAL A 26 -21.18 -22.23 -21.65
N CYS A 27 -20.81 -21.82 -22.87
CA CYS A 27 -19.49 -22.08 -23.44
C CYS A 27 -18.36 -21.30 -22.74
N LEU A 28 -18.61 -20.04 -22.35
CA LEU A 28 -17.62 -19.20 -21.64
C LEU A 28 -17.38 -19.68 -20.21
N LEU A 29 -18.41 -20.20 -19.54
CA LEU A 29 -18.32 -20.64 -18.14
C LEU A 29 -17.74 -22.05 -17.96
N THR A 30 -17.83 -22.93 -18.97
CA THR A 30 -17.45 -24.35 -18.82
C THR A 30 -16.12 -24.75 -19.46
N ARG A 31 -15.40 -23.86 -20.17
CA ARG A 31 -14.11 -24.16 -20.84
C ARG A 31 -14.13 -25.42 -21.74
N TYR A 32 -15.29 -25.82 -22.27
CA TYR A 32 -15.38 -26.88 -23.28
C TYR A 32 -15.47 -26.28 -24.69
N GLY A 33 -14.62 -26.77 -25.59
CA GLY A 33 -14.50 -26.30 -26.97
C GLY A 33 -15.69 -26.72 -27.83
N CYS A 34 -16.76 -25.95 -27.82
CA CYS A 34 -17.88 -26.09 -28.75
C CYS A 34 -17.73 -25.09 -29.89
N PHE A 35 -16.95 -25.44 -30.91
CA PHE A 35 -17.15 -25.12 -32.33
C PHE A 35 -16.04 -25.84 -33.12
N ALA A 36 -16.25 -27.13 -33.38
CA ALA A 36 -15.66 -27.73 -34.58
C ALA A 36 -16.51 -27.26 -35.77
N VAL A 37 -15.86 -26.87 -36.87
CA VAL A 37 -16.45 -26.34 -38.11
C VAL A 37 -16.61 -24.82 -38.14
N VAL A 38 -15.50 -24.08 -38.28
CA VAL A 38 -15.26 -23.09 -39.36
C VAL A 38 -13.74 -22.99 -39.55
N ARG A 39 -13.21 -23.57 -40.63
CA ARG A 39 -11.82 -23.37 -41.07
C ARG A 39 -11.73 -22.00 -41.75
N GLY A 40 -10.80 -21.16 -41.29
CA GLY A 40 -10.25 -20.07 -42.10
C GLY A 40 -10.66 -18.65 -41.74
N ILE A 41 -10.40 -18.18 -40.50
CA ILE A 41 -10.21 -16.76 -40.21
C ILE A 41 -9.02 -16.62 -39.23
N ASN A 42 -8.08 -15.75 -39.56
CA ASN A 42 -6.85 -15.52 -38.79
C ASN A 42 -7.16 -14.72 -37.51
N ILE A 43 -7.13 -15.38 -36.35
CA ILE A 43 -7.56 -14.85 -35.03
C ILE A 43 -6.68 -13.69 -34.51
N ARG A 44 -5.56 -13.35 -35.19
CA ARG A 44 -4.72 -12.21 -34.80
C ARG A 44 -5.34 -10.84 -35.13
N ASP A 45 -6.17 -10.72 -36.16
CA ASP A 45 -6.69 -9.40 -36.58
C ASP A 45 -7.90 -8.93 -35.75
N ILE A 46 -8.78 -9.84 -35.31
CA ILE A 46 -9.98 -9.47 -34.52
C ILE A 46 -9.61 -9.08 -33.08
N SER A 47 -8.53 -9.64 -32.52
CA SER A 47 -8.02 -9.29 -31.19
C SER A 47 -7.55 -7.83 -31.10
N SER A 48 -7.07 -7.27 -32.21
CA SER A 48 -6.64 -5.86 -32.30
C SER A 48 -7.80 -4.88 -32.29
N THR A 49 -8.94 -5.26 -32.87
CA THR A 49 -10.11 -4.38 -33.04
C THR A 49 -11.03 -4.42 -31.82
N PHE A 50 -11.16 -5.57 -31.14
CA PHE A 50 -12.02 -5.69 -29.95
C PHE A 50 -11.37 -5.16 -28.66
N LYS A 51 -10.02 -5.20 -28.54
CA LYS A 51 -9.31 -4.52 -27.45
C LYS A 51 -9.46 -3.00 -27.49
N ARG A 52 -9.81 -2.41 -28.64
CA ARG A 52 -9.97 -0.96 -28.82
C ARG A 52 -11.37 -0.44 -28.42
N ARG A 53 -12.37 -1.30 -28.16
CA ARG A 53 -13.76 -0.86 -27.90
C ARG A 53 -14.35 -1.15 -26.51
N LEU A 54 -13.67 -1.91 -25.64
CA LEU A 54 -14.22 -2.27 -24.31
C LEU A 54 -13.42 -1.73 -23.11
N PHE A 55 -12.43 -0.89 -23.35
CA PHE A 55 -11.83 -0.03 -22.34
C PHE A 55 -11.81 1.39 -22.87
N GLN A 56 -13.00 1.99 -22.92
CA GLN A 56 -13.07 3.44 -22.84
C GLN A 56 -12.87 3.76 -21.35
N GLU A 57 -11.60 3.90 -20.97
CA GLU A 57 -11.21 4.39 -19.66
C GLU A 57 -11.96 5.70 -19.36
N PRO A 58 -12.39 5.93 -18.11
CA PRO A 58 -13.04 7.17 -17.77
C PRO A 58 -12.07 8.31 -18.03
N PHE A 59 -12.44 9.12 -19.03
CA PHE A 59 -11.98 10.46 -19.37
C PHE A 59 -10.80 10.98 -18.54
N ASP A 60 -9.66 11.09 -19.21
CA ASP A 60 -8.52 11.89 -18.79
C ASP A 60 -8.98 13.25 -18.24
N LEU A 61 -8.78 13.47 -16.93
CA LEU A 61 -8.54 14.81 -16.40
C LEU A 61 -7.13 15.23 -16.86
N PHE A 62 -7.02 15.52 -18.16
CA PHE A 62 -6.06 16.51 -18.64
C PHE A 62 -6.53 17.86 -18.09
N GLU A 63 -6.07 18.25 -16.91
CA GLU A 63 -6.18 19.63 -16.48
C GLU A 63 -4.92 20.04 -15.69
N ASN A 64 -4.08 20.81 -16.39
CA ASN A 64 -3.26 21.91 -15.86
C ASN A 64 -1.93 21.61 -15.15
N HIS A 65 -1.01 20.88 -15.81
CA HIS A 65 0.43 21.11 -15.59
C HIS A 65 0.99 22.32 -16.39
N GLU A 66 0.13 23.14 -16.97
CA GLU A 66 0.52 24.39 -17.65
C GLU A 66 0.72 25.57 -16.69
N ASN A 67 0.43 25.42 -15.38
CA ASN A 67 0.60 26.48 -14.38
C ASN A 67 1.57 26.12 -13.24
N ILE A 68 2.63 25.35 -13.52
CA ILE A 68 3.85 25.48 -12.69
C ILE A 68 4.54 26.74 -13.20
N GLY A 69 4.40 27.81 -12.43
CA GLY A 69 4.90 29.15 -12.76
C GLY A 69 6.28 29.12 -13.41
N SER A 70 6.39 29.93 -14.46
CA SER A 70 7.64 30.40 -15.05
C SER A 70 8.78 30.45 -14.00
N PHE A 71 9.90 29.77 -14.26
CA PHE A 71 11.20 29.85 -13.57
C PHE A 71 11.63 28.84 -12.47
N SER A 72 11.09 27.61 -12.37
CA SER A 72 11.85 26.54 -11.66
C SER A 72 12.41 25.50 -12.62
N SER A 73 13.66 25.71 -13.04
CA SER A 73 14.46 24.73 -13.78
C SER A 73 15.07 23.72 -12.78
N GLY A 74 15.15 22.44 -13.13
CA GLY A 74 15.75 21.38 -12.31
C GLY A 74 14.89 20.11 -12.19
N LEU A 75 15.31 19.16 -11.35
CA LEU A 75 14.56 17.95 -11.00
C LEU A 75 14.21 17.94 -9.52
N ASN A 76 13.08 17.33 -9.14
CA ASN A 76 12.77 17.06 -7.74
C ASN A 76 13.75 16.01 -7.19
N GLN A 77 14.34 16.27 -6.03
CA GLN A 77 15.17 15.34 -5.27
C GLN A 77 14.52 15.09 -3.91
N HIS A 78 14.13 13.84 -3.70
CA HIS A 78 13.56 13.33 -2.47
C HIS A 78 14.57 12.44 -1.77
N VAL A 79 14.78 12.65 -0.46
CA VAL A 79 15.83 11.99 0.32
C VAL A 79 15.23 11.21 1.48
N TRP A 80 15.75 10.01 1.76
CA TRP A 80 15.43 9.19 2.93
C TRP A 80 16.67 9.04 3.82
N ASP A 81 16.54 9.42 5.09
CA ASP A 81 17.65 9.49 6.05
C ASP A 81 17.43 8.54 7.24
N LYS A 82 18.49 7.87 7.72
CA LYS A 82 18.49 7.05 8.96
C LYS A 82 17.45 5.92 8.98
N ASN A 83 17.08 5.41 7.82
CA ASN A 83 16.16 4.31 7.58
C ASN A 83 16.88 2.97 7.34
N CYS A 84 18.22 2.95 7.37
CA CYS A 84 19.04 1.74 7.20
C CYS A 84 18.82 1.03 5.86
N LEU A 85 18.52 1.80 4.80
CA LEU A 85 18.26 1.27 3.46
C LEU A 85 19.59 0.91 2.77
N LYS A 86 19.71 -0.35 2.36
CA LYS A 86 20.99 -0.92 1.86
C LYS A 86 20.97 -1.28 0.37
N THR A 87 19.79 -1.42 -0.22
CA THR A 87 19.56 -1.80 -1.62
C THR A 87 18.35 -1.07 -2.20
N ILE A 88 18.24 -1.00 -3.53
CA ILE A 88 17.04 -0.49 -4.23
C ILE A 88 15.79 -1.27 -3.82
N GLU A 89 15.90 -2.59 -3.63
CA GLU A 89 14.80 -3.42 -3.15
C GLU A 89 14.33 -3.01 -1.75
N SER A 90 15.26 -2.71 -0.83
CA SER A 90 14.89 -2.23 0.51
C SER A 90 14.20 -0.85 0.47
N LEU A 91 14.59 0.03 -0.46
CA LEU A 91 13.94 1.31 -0.70
C LEU A 91 12.52 1.11 -1.25
N CYS A 92 12.38 0.27 -2.28
CA CYS A 92 11.09 -0.05 -2.90
C CYS A 92 10.09 -0.71 -1.94
N ASN A 93 10.58 -1.48 -0.97
CA ASN A 93 9.76 -2.11 0.06
C ASN A 93 9.59 -1.25 1.32
N PHE A 94 10.15 -0.03 1.36
CA PHE A 94 10.02 0.85 2.51
C PHE A 94 8.57 1.37 2.61
N PRO A 95 7.87 1.21 3.76
CA PRO A 95 6.40 1.37 3.83
C PRO A 95 5.84 2.74 3.38
N ILE A 96 6.64 3.79 3.50
CA ILE A 96 6.24 5.16 3.15
C ILE A 96 6.90 5.67 1.86
N PHE A 97 7.75 4.86 1.22
CA PHE A 97 8.27 5.16 -0.10
C PHE A 97 7.17 4.97 -1.17
N PRO A 98 7.10 5.83 -2.19
CA PRO A 98 7.90 7.03 -2.41
C PRO A 98 7.21 8.33 -1.95
N LYS A 99 6.13 8.23 -1.14
CA LYS A 99 5.18 9.31 -0.90
C LYS A 99 5.49 10.21 0.30
N ALA A 100 6.36 9.77 1.20
CA ALA A 100 6.82 10.57 2.34
C ALA A 100 8.35 10.49 2.45
N PRO A 101 9.10 11.29 1.67
CA PRO A 101 10.52 11.48 1.87
C PRO A 101 10.82 12.33 3.12
N ASP A 102 12.02 12.19 3.68
CA ASP A 102 12.49 12.98 4.83
C ASP A 102 12.86 14.41 4.44
N LYS A 103 13.39 14.61 3.23
CA LYS A 103 13.73 15.92 2.67
C LYS A 103 13.28 16.00 1.22
N ARG A 104 12.86 17.20 0.82
CA ARG A 104 12.51 17.53 -0.56
C ARG A 104 13.26 18.78 -0.98
N GLN A 105 13.91 18.72 -2.12
CA GLN A 105 14.64 19.85 -2.70
C GLN A 105 14.65 19.72 -4.23
N ALA A 106 15.18 20.73 -4.91
CA ALA A 106 15.43 20.68 -6.35
C ALA A 106 16.93 20.55 -6.62
N ILE A 107 17.28 19.85 -7.70
CA ILE A 107 18.64 19.82 -8.23
C ILE A 107 18.66 20.42 -9.62
N HIS A 108 19.69 21.18 -9.92
CA HIS A 108 19.83 21.87 -11.20
C HIS A 108 20.77 21.14 -12.17
N ARG A 109 21.33 20.00 -11.75
CA ARG A 109 22.12 19.11 -12.61
C ARG A 109 22.08 17.69 -12.07
N THR A 110 22.27 16.70 -12.95
CA THR A 110 22.14 15.27 -12.62
C THR A 110 23.40 14.69 -11.94
N GLU A 111 23.91 15.39 -10.93
CA GLU A 111 25.06 14.98 -10.13
C GLU A 111 24.80 15.27 -8.64
N ILE A 112 25.03 14.26 -7.80
CA ILE A 112 24.92 14.33 -6.35
C ILE A 112 26.25 13.89 -5.75
N THR A 113 26.67 14.62 -4.73
CA THR A 113 27.77 14.23 -3.84
C THR A 113 27.28 14.31 -2.41
N GLU A 114 27.49 13.23 -1.67
CA GLU A 114 27.12 13.10 -0.26
C GLU A 114 28.39 12.86 0.55
N GLN A 115 28.49 13.55 1.69
CA GLN A 115 29.68 13.45 2.55
C GLN A 115 29.82 12.03 3.11
N LYS A 116 31.05 11.63 3.42
CA LYS A 116 31.37 10.31 4.00
C LYS A 116 30.52 9.96 5.24
N TYR A 117 30.17 10.95 6.05
CA TYR A 117 29.39 10.79 7.29
C TYR A 117 27.93 11.21 7.14
N SER A 118 27.42 11.27 5.91
CA SER A 118 26.02 11.58 5.65
C SER A 118 25.10 10.55 6.31
N THR A 119 23.94 11.02 6.78
CA THR A 119 22.88 10.18 7.33
C THR A 119 21.88 9.73 6.27
N THR A 120 22.09 10.16 5.03
CA THR A 120 21.28 9.80 3.86
C THR A 120 21.48 8.33 3.53
N ASP A 121 20.40 7.59 3.34
CA ASP A 121 20.47 6.22 2.81
C ASP A 121 20.15 6.17 1.32
N ALA A 122 19.21 7.02 0.86
CA ALA A 122 18.70 6.97 -0.49
C ALA A 122 18.18 8.31 -1.03
N HIS A 123 18.24 8.44 -2.35
CA HIS A 123 17.64 9.52 -3.12
C HIS A 123 16.72 8.96 -4.22
N ARG A 124 15.58 9.63 -4.42
CA ARG A 124 14.75 9.53 -5.62
C ARG A 124 14.78 10.89 -6.31
N ILE A 125 15.30 10.94 -7.52
CA ILE A 125 15.36 12.16 -8.34
C ILE A 125 14.40 11.97 -9.51
N PHE A 126 13.48 12.90 -9.74
CA PHE A 126 12.49 12.75 -10.80
C PHE A 126 11.96 14.09 -11.32
N GLY A 127 11.35 14.05 -12.50
CA GLY A 127 10.87 15.22 -13.21
C GLY A 127 10.83 14.94 -14.70
N PHE A 128 11.19 15.93 -15.50
CA PHE A 128 11.17 15.86 -16.95
C PHE A 128 12.51 16.31 -17.53
N ILE A 129 12.88 15.64 -18.63
CA ILE A 129 13.92 16.09 -19.54
C ILE A 129 13.24 16.69 -20.78
N GLU A 130 13.74 17.84 -21.22
CA GLU A 130 13.38 18.45 -22.50
C GLU A 130 14.65 18.67 -23.32
N PRO A 131 14.91 17.84 -24.36
CA PRO A 131 16.14 17.94 -25.14
C PRO A 131 16.11 19.13 -26.09
N HIS A 132 17.29 19.68 -26.40
CA HIS A 132 17.42 20.81 -27.33
C HIS A 132 17.46 20.36 -28.78
N PHE A 133 18.01 19.16 -29.04
CA PHE A 133 18.15 18.60 -30.38
C PHE A 133 17.27 17.37 -30.55
N THR A 134 16.76 17.18 -31.76
CA THR A 134 16.03 15.95 -32.13
C THR A 134 17.03 14.91 -32.62
N GLY A 135 16.93 13.68 -32.09
CA GLY A 135 17.73 12.56 -32.55
C GLY A 135 18.04 11.54 -31.45
N ASP A 136 18.99 10.67 -31.75
CA ASP A 136 19.43 9.60 -30.86
C ASP A 136 20.28 10.14 -29.71
N HIS A 137 19.76 10.03 -28.50
CA HIS A 137 20.50 10.28 -27.26
C HIS A 137 20.93 8.96 -26.62
N GLN A 138 22.02 8.99 -25.85
CA GLN A 138 22.39 7.88 -24.98
C GLN A 138 22.59 8.39 -23.56
N PHE A 139 22.20 7.61 -22.56
CA PHE A 139 22.37 7.95 -21.15
C PHE A 139 23.41 7.03 -20.51
N ALA A 140 24.17 7.56 -19.57
CA ALA A 140 25.14 6.83 -18.79
C ALA A 140 25.00 7.16 -17.31
N VAL A 141 25.22 6.17 -16.44
CA VAL A 141 25.21 6.35 -14.99
C VAL A 141 26.53 5.90 -14.38
N ALA A 142 27.09 6.74 -13.52
CA ALA A 142 28.27 6.46 -12.71
C ALA A 142 27.97 6.74 -11.24
N SER A 143 28.29 5.78 -10.36
CA SER A 143 28.05 5.93 -8.93
C SER A 143 28.95 4.96 -8.15
N ASN A 144 29.13 5.21 -6.85
CA ASN A 144 29.67 4.21 -5.93
C ASN A 144 28.59 3.43 -5.16
N GLY A 145 27.31 3.80 -5.23
CA GLY A 145 26.20 3.03 -4.64
C GLY A 145 25.40 2.24 -5.69
N TYR A 146 24.18 1.84 -5.32
CA TYR A 146 23.21 1.30 -6.28
C TYR A 146 22.53 2.44 -7.02
N ALA A 147 22.48 2.39 -8.34
CA ALA A 147 21.80 3.41 -9.13
C ALA A 147 20.96 2.78 -10.26
N GLU A 148 19.76 3.29 -10.47
CA GLU A 148 18.91 2.92 -11.61
C GLU A 148 18.35 4.17 -12.26
N VAL A 149 18.45 4.25 -13.59
CA VAL A 149 17.95 5.36 -14.41
C VAL A 149 16.80 4.85 -15.26
N TRP A 150 15.70 5.57 -15.17
CA TRP A 150 14.41 5.21 -15.74
C TRP A 150 13.90 6.36 -16.59
N LEU A 151 13.50 6.07 -17.84
CA LEU A 151 13.02 7.08 -18.78
C LEU A 151 11.72 6.63 -19.44
N SER A 152 10.79 7.56 -19.61
CA SER A 152 9.53 7.37 -20.33
C SER A 152 9.66 7.78 -21.80
N GLU A 153 8.79 7.21 -22.64
CA GLU A 153 8.61 7.62 -24.04
C GLU A 153 7.83 8.96 -24.17
N SER A 154 7.32 9.51 -23.07
CA SER A 154 6.54 10.76 -23.02
C SER A 154 6.64 11.45 -21.64
N ALA A 155 5.86 12.50 -21.41
CA ALA A 155 5.71 13.08 -20.08
C ALA A 155 4.96 12.16 -19.08
N ASN A 156 4.39 11.04 -19.53
CA ASN A 156 3.64 10.14 -18.66
C ASN A 156 4.56 9.22 -17.84
N TRP A 157 4.71 9.51 -16.55
CA TRP A 157 5.51 8.72 -15.60
C TRP A 157 5.12 7.22 -15.55
N ARG A 158 3.88 6.85 -15.88
CA ARG A 158 3.41 5.45 -15.86
C ARG A 158 4.01 4.60 -16.98
N SER A 159 4.66 5.19 -17.97
CA SER A 159 5.24 4.47 -19.12
C SER A 159 6.76 4.31 -19.02
N VAL A 160 7.34 4.68 -17.87
CA VAL A 160 8.78 4.63 -17.63
C VAL A 160 9.36 3.20 -17.72
N LYS A 161 10.58 3.09 -18.28
CA LYS A 161 11.36 1.87 -18.44
C LYS A 161 12.80 2.08 -17.95
N GLU A 162 13.43 1.04 -17.41
CA GLU A 162 14.85 1.08 -17.00
C GLU A 162 15.72 1.20 -18.26
N ILE A 163 16.59 2.21 -18.30
CA ILE A 163 17.48 2.46 -19.45
C ILE A 163 18.96 2.28 -19.11
N ALA A 164 19.34 2.44 -17.84
CA ALA A 164 20.69 2.19 -17.36
C ALA A 164 20.68 1.86 -15.86
N CYS A 165 21.59 1.01 -15.39
CA CYS A 165 21.71 0.68 -13.97
C CYS A 165 23.13 0.30 -13.55
N LEU A 166 23.38 0.38 -12.24
CA LEU A 166 24.61 -0.01 -11.57
C LEU A 166 24.30 -0.75 -10.27
N LYS A 167 24.86 -1.95 -10.11
CA LYS A 167 24.75 -2.78 -8.89
C LYS A 167 26.15 -3.08 -8.33
N PRO A 168 26.51 -2.65 -7.10
CA PRO A 168 27.84 -2.84 -6.53
C PRO A 168 28.33 -4.30 -6.40
N PHE A 169 27.44 -5.29 -6.28
CA PHE A 169 27.81 -6.71 -6.14
C PHE A 169 28.21 -7.41 -7.46
N GLU A 170 28.06 -6.77 -8.61
CA GLU A 170 28.61 -7.26 -9.90
C GLU A 170 30.14 -6.98 -10.02
N ARG A 171 30.86 -6.89 -8.89
CA ARG A 171 32.33 -6.82 -8.78
C ARG A 171 33.01 -8.20 -8.74
N SER A 172 32.28 -9.30 -8.96
CA SER A 172 32.89 -10.64 -9.10
C SER A 172 33.28 -10.89 -10.56
N THR A 173 34.38 -10.29 -10.97
CA THR A 173 35.19 -10.81 -12.09
C THR A 173 36.44 -11.41 -11.48
N THR A 174 36.45 -12.72 -11.28
CA THR A 174 37.69 -13.49 -11.24
C THR A 174 38.43 -13.22 -12.55
N VAL A 175 39.64 -12.69 -12.42
CA VAL A 175 40.51 -12.35 -13.54
C VAL A 175 40.93 -13.64 -14.24
N SER A 176 40.53 -13.79 -15.49
CA SER A 176 41.21 -14.63 -16.48
C SER A 176 40.94 -14.06 -17.87
N GLY A 177 41.91 -13.32 -18.42
CA GLY A 177 41.93 -12.94 -19.84
C GLY A 177 41.92 -11.43 -20.14
N ARG A 178 42.62 -11.06 -21.23
CA ARG A 178 42.89 -9.69 -21.73
C ARG A 178 41.69 -9.00 -22.42
N THR A 179 40.50 -9.07 -21.84
CA THR A 179 39.34 -8.32 -22.36
C THR A 179 38.60 -7.65 -21.21
N PHE A 180 38.78 -6.32 -21.11
CA PHE A 180 38.11 -5.45 -20.16
C PHE A 180 36.60 -5.44 -20.45
N SER A 181 35.80 -5.99 -19.54
CA SER A 181 34.33 -5.93 -19.62
C SER A 181 33.82 -4.91 -18.61
N ILE A 182 33.63 -3.66 -19.05
CA ILE A 182 32.76 -2.70 -18.33
C ILE A 182 31.34 -3.30 -18.34
N PRO A 183 30.59 -3.34 -17.21
CA PRO A 183 29.25 -3.91 -17.21
C PRO A 183 28.35 -3.18 -18.22
N ARG A 184 27.84 -3.90 -19.24
CA ARG A 184 27.08 -3.36 -20.40
C ARG A 184 25.83 -2.55 -20.04
N LYS A 185 25.37 -2.54 -18.78
CA LYS A 185 24.11 -1.93 -18.35
C LYS A 185 24.24 -0.49 -17.82
N GLN A 186 25.45 0.04 -17.67
CA GLN A 186 25.66 1.43 -17.21
C GLN A 186 25.37 2.47 -18.30
N ILE A 187 25.26 2.05 -19.57
CA ILE A 187 24.98 2.91 -20.72
C ILE A 187 23.73 2.37 -21.41
N SER A 188 22.80 3.27 -21.74
CA SER A 188 21.58 2.91 -22.45
C SER A 188 21.84 2.59 -23.92
N SER A 189 20.88 1.89 -24.55
CA SER A 189 20.76 1.94 -26.00
C SER A 189 20.53 3.38 -26.47
N LYS A 190 20.67 3.63 -27.78
CA LYS A 190 20.23 4.88 -28.38
C LYS A 190 18.72 5.03 -28.21
N ILE A 191 18.28 6.21 -27.76
CA ILE A 191 16.89 6.56 -27.52
C ILE A 191 16.60 7.81 -28.33
N TYR A 192 15.67 7.71 -29.27
CA TYR A 192 15.27 8.84 -30.08
C TYR A 192 14.39 9.80 -29.28
N LEU A 193 14.84 11.04 -29.09
CA LEU A 193 14.09 12.08 -28.42
C LEU A 193 13.85 13.26 -29.38
N LYS A 194 12.70 13.92 -29.22
CA LYS A 194 12.33 15.10 -30.01
C LYS A 194 12.63 16.36 -29.20
N ALA A 195 13.24 17.33 -29.87
CA ALA A 195 13.51 18.64 -29.28
C ALA A 195 12.22 19.28 -28.72
N LYS A 196 12.32 19.99 -27.59
CA LYS A 196 11.20 20.69 -26.93
C LYS A 196 10.03 19.79 -26.49
N SER A 197 10.24 18.47 -26.48
CA SER A 197 9.27 17.50 -25.96
C SER A 197 9.70 17.03 -24.58
N ARG A 198 8.75 16.91 -23.65
CA ARG A 198 9.03 16.49 -22.28
C ARG A 198 8.97 14.97 -22.13
N TYR A 199 9.99 14.42 -21.48
CA TYR A 199 10.12 13.00 -21.17
C TYR A 199 10.31 12.82 -19.68
N TYR A 200 9.45 12.02 -19.03
CA TYR A 200 9.62 11.77 -17.59
C TYR A 200 10.88 10.95 -17.32
N ILE A 201 11.71 11.44 -16.40
CA ILE A 201 12.90 10.74 -15.91
C ILE A 201 12.74 10.44 -14.41
N GLU A 202 13.24 9.29 -13.99
CA GLU A 202 13.39 8.92 -12.59
C GLU A 202 14.76 8.27 -12.37
N ILE A 203 15.45 8.66 -11.31
CA ILE A 203 16.74 8.12 -10.90
C ILE A 203 16.61 7.69 -9.45
N LEU A 204 16.83 6.40 -9.20
CA LEU A 204 16.92 5.84 -7.85
C LEU A 204 18.39 5.67 -7.49
N TYR A 205 18.80 6.18 -6.33
CA TYR A 205 20.16 6.04 -5.83
C TYR A 205 20.14 5.62 -4.37
N VAL A 206 20.72 4.46 -4.04
CA VAL A 206 20.86 3.97 -2.66
C VAL A 206 22.35 3.83 -2.37
N LEU A 207 22.82 4.52 -1.33
CA LEU A 207 24.25 4.63 -1.00
C LEU A 207 24.84 3.26 -0.63
N GLY A 208 24.05 2.42 0.05
CA GLY A 208 24.45 1.05 0.42
C GLY A 208 25.47 1.02 1.56
N ILE A 209 26.18 -0.11 1.71
CA ILE A 209 27.19 -0.28 2.76
C ILE A 209 28.57 0.02 2.17
N GLN A 210 29.16 1.16 2.51
CA GLN A 210 30.56 1.45 2.21
C GLN A 210 31.35 1.95 3.42
N SER A 211 32.65 1.68 3.42
CA SER A 211 33.55 1.91 4.53
C SER A 211 34.55 3.07 4.31
N LYS A 212 34.69 3.60 3.09
CA LYS A 212 35.67 4.67 2.76
C LYS A 212 35.25 5.52 1.54
N GLY A 213 35.35 6.84 1.63
CA GLY A 213 35.13 7.80 0.53
C GLY A 213 33.85 8.63 0.64
N GLU A 214 33.71 9.65 -0.20
CA GLU A 214 32.46 10.38 -0.43
C GLU A 214 31.52 9.55 -1.31
N TYR A 215 30.22 9.71 -1.11
CA TYR A 215 29.19 9.08 -1.94
C TYR A 215 28.90 9.95 -3.14
N PHE A 216 28.76 9.36 -4.32
CA PHE A 216 28.42 10.13 -5.52
C PHE A 216 27.50 9.38 -6.48
N LEU A 217 26.72 10.16 -7.21
CA LEU A 217 25.91 9.75 -8.36
C LEU A 217 26.09 10.79 -9.46
N ARG A 218 26.32 10.32 -10.68
CA ARG A 218 26.34 11.15 -11.88
C ARG A 218 25.57 10.44 -12.98
N VAL A 219 24.55 11.11 -13.52
CA VAL A 219 23.88 10.70 -14.75
C VAL A 219 24.28 11.70 -15.83
N SER A 220 24.67 11.17 -16.99
CA SER A 220 25.13 11.96 -18.12
C SER A 220 24.42 11.49 -19.38
N TRP A 221 24.33 12.37 -20.38
CA TRP A 221 23.82 12.00 -21.69
C TRP A 221 24.80 12.35 -22.80
N LYS A 222 24.61 11.72 -23.94
CA LYS A 222 25.30 12.03 -25.19
C LYS A 222 24.25 12.47 -26.18
N GLN A 223 24.35 13.71 -26.65
CA GLN A 223 23.42 14.30 -27.62
C GLN A 223 23.75 13.81 -29.05
N PRO A 224 22.82 13.91 -30.02
CA PRO A 224 22.98 13.33 -31.36
C PRO A 224 24.23 13.82 -32.13
N GLN A 225 24.67 15.04 -31.87
CA GLN A 225 25.83 15.67 -32.53
C GLN A 225 27.08 15.71 -31.66
N GLU A 226 27.03 15.16 -30.44
CA GLU A 226 28.16 15.16 -29.52
C GLU A 226 28.85 13.80 -29.49
N SER A 227 30.16 13.81 -29.25
CA SER A 227 30.97 12.59 -29.12
C SER A 227 31.07 12.08 -27.68
N ASN A 228 30.95 12.99 -26.70
CA ASN A 228 31.20 12.74 -25.28
C ASN A 228 29.90 12.69 -24.47
N PHE A 229 29.95 12.05 -23.30
CA PHE A 229 28.88 12.14 -22.31
C PHE A 229 29.08 13.39 -21.44
N VAL A 230 28.04 14.21 -21.33
CA VAL A 230 28.01 15.41 -20.50
C VAL A 230 26.92 15.28 -19.43
N VAL A 231 27.13 15.88 -18.26
CA VAL A 231 26.09 15.95 -17.23
C VAL A 231 24.92 16.77 -17.76
N ILE A 232 23.70 16.38 -17.41
CA ILE A 232 22.49 17.08 -17.85
C ILE A 232 22.32 18.28 -16.92
N GLU A 233 22.42 19.47 -17.49
CA GLU A 233 22.35 20.74 -16.78
C GLU A 233 20.92 21.30 -16.79
N SER A 234 20.73 22.40 -16.08
CA SER A 234 19.43 22.94 -15.67
C SER A 234 18.52 23.33 -16.86
N ASP A 235 19.12 23.71 -17.98
CA ASP A 235 18.45 24.12 -19.22
C ASP A 235 17.62 23.03 -19.90
N SER A 236 17.82 21.76 -19.50
CA SER A 236 17.16 20.59 -20.04
C SER A 236 16.31 19.87 -18.99
N LEU A 237 16.20 20.41 -17.77
CA LEU A 237 15.58 19.77 -16.62
C LEU A 237 14.38 20.58 -16.11
N PHE A 238 13.26 19.91 -15.90
CA PHE A 238 12.02 20.50 -15.39
C PHE A 238 11.42 19.67 -14.25
N PRO A 239 10.98 20.28 -13.14
CA PRO A 239 10.46 19.54 -12.00
C PRO A 239 9.07 18.98 -12.30
N PHE A 240 8.72 17.89 -11.61
CA PHE A 240 7.37 17.32 -11.63
C PHE A 240 6.38 18.15 -10.80
N THR A 241 6.83 18.65 -9.65
CA THR A 241 6.02 19.43 -8.70
C THR A 241 6.87 20.51 -8.03
N ASN A 242 6.22 21.54 -7.50
CA ASN A 242 6.90 22.60 -6.75
C ASN A 242 7.09 22.18 -5.28
N ASP A 243 8.25 21.61 -4.97
CA ASP A 243 8.59 21.21 -3.59
C ASP A 243 9.08 22.36 -2.68
N SER A 244 9.17 23.61 -3.19
CA SER A 244 9.73 24.75 -2.45
C SER A 244 9.01 25.05 -1.12
N GLU A 245 7.70 24.78 -1.03
CA GLU A 245 6.93 24.91 0.22
C GLU A 245 6.67 23.55 0.92
N ALA A 246 6.59 22.47 0.15
CA ALA A 246 6.30 21.12 0.64
C ALA A 246 7.43 20.54 1.51
N GLY A 247 8.68 20.99 1.34
CA GLY A 247 9.81 20.60 2.19
C GLY A 247 9.67 20.98 3.68
N LYS A 248 8.71 21.85 4.04
CA LYS A 248 8.42 22.23 5.42
C LYS A 248 7.62 21.17 6.19
N HIS A 249 6.90 20.30 5.49
CA HIS A 249 6.02 19.30 6.10
C HIS A 249 6.43 17.90 5.65
N LYS A 250 6.89 17.08 6.60
CA LYS A 250 7.15 15.66 6.37
C LYS A 250 5.82 14.88 6.40
N MET A 251 4.99 15.11 5.39
CA MET A 251 3.68 14.47 5.26
C MET A 251 3.63 13.50 4.09
N TYR A 252 2.77 12.49 4.20
CA TYR A 252 2.43 11.61 3.09
C TYR A 252 1.70 12.42 2.02
N ASP A 253 2.17 12.30 0.77
CA ASP A 253 1.70 13.12 -0.34
C ASP A 253 1.17 12.23 -1.48
N ASP A 254 -0.15 12.25 -1.63
CA ASP A 254 -0.86 11.46 -2.63
C ASP A 254 -0.66 11.98 -4.06
N GLU A 255 -0.23 13.24 -4.22
CA GLU A 255 -0.02 13.88 -5.54
C GLU A 255 1.30 13.48 -6.19
N LEU A 256 2.29 13.00 -5.41
CA LEU A 256 3.56 12.53 -5.96
C LEU A 256 3.38 11.34 -6.93
N PRO A 257 4.17 11.22 -8.00
CA PRO A 257 4.08 10.06 -8.88
C PRO A 257 4.49 8.80 -8.12
N SER A 258 3.81 7.69 -8.36
CA SER A 258 4.24 6.40 -7.83
C SER A 258 5.57 5.97 -8.47
N ALA A 259 6.35 5.14 -7.80
CA ALA A 259 7.65 4.67 -8.29
C ALA A 259 7.46 3.39 -9.11
N LYS A 260 7.11 3.55 -10.40
CA LYS A 260 6.95 2.39 -11.30
C LYS A 260 8.22 1.54 -11.38
N SER A 261 9.39 2.15 -11.20
CA SER A 261 10.70 1.52 -11.05
C SER A 261 10.73 0.36 -10.04
N CYS A 262 9.87 0.39 -9.03
CA CYS A 262 9.75 -0.66 -8.01
C CYS A 262 8.85 -1.84 -8.39
N PHE A 263 8.05 -1.72 -9.46
CA PHE A 263 7.14 -2.78 -9.94
C PHE A 263 7.84 -3.64 -11.00
N LYS A 264 8.93 -4.31 -10.64
CA LYS A 264 9.59 -5.31 -11.51
C LYS A 264 8.80 -6.62 -11.46
N GLU A 265 8.68 -7.34 -12.57
CA GLU A 265 7.93 -8.61 -12.65
C GLU A 265 8.47 -9.73 -11.71
N GLY A 266 9.62 -9.53 -11.06
CA GLY A 266 10.14 -10.37 -9.96
C GLY A 266 10.02 -9.78 -8.54
N ALA A 267 9.63 -8.51 -8.39
CA ALA A 267 9.46 -7.80 -7.12
C ALA A 267 8.06 -8.00 -6.50
N ASN A 268 7.22 -8.86 -7.11
CA ASN A 268 6.02 -9.40 -6.48
C ASN A 268 6.32 -10.46 -5.41
N GLN A 269 7.59 -10.77 -5.14
CA GLN A 269 7.98 -11.24 -3.82
C GLN A 269 8.03 -10.03 -2.88
N GLY A 270 6.89 -9.36 -2.71
CA GLY A 270 6.70 -8.44 -1.61
C GLY A 270 7.16 -9.15 -0.35
N TYR A 271 7.76 -8.41 0.57
CA TYR A 271 8.10 -8.90 1.90
C TYR A 271 6.94 -9.80 2.36
N LYS A 272 7.15 -11.13 2.42
CA LYS A 272 6.22 -12.02 3.11
C LYS A 272 6.40 -11.72 4.59
N ASN A 273 5.98 -10.52 5.01
CA ASN A 273 5.54 -10.30 6.36
C ASN A 273 4.45 -11.36 6.55
N LYS A 274 4.78 -12.44 7.26
CA LYS A 274 3.81 -13.45 7.71
C LYS A 274 2.58 -12.80 8.37
N HIS A 275 2.74 -11.55 8.83
CA HIS A 275 1.72 -10.71 9.46
C HIS A 275 1.02 -9.69 8.53
N MET A 276 1.52 -9.43 7.31
CA MET A 276 0.94 -8.47 6.36
C MET A 276 0.69 -9.08 4.96
N SER A 277 0.69 -10.42 4.84
CA SER A 277 0.13 -11.11 3.69
C SER A 277 -1.38 -10.86 3.61
N MET A 278 -1.77 -9.68 3.12
CA MET A 278 -3.14 -9.39 2.73
C MET A 278 -3.42 -10.15 1.44
N ASN A 279 -3.85 -11.39 1.59
CA ASN A 279 -4.84 -11.92 0.67
C ASN A 279 -6.17 -11.94 1.46
N PRO A 280 -6.85 -10.79 1.62
CA PRO A 280 -8.04 -10.74 2.42
C PRO A 280 -9.13 -11.34 1.55
N VAL A 281 -9.54 -12.57 1.83
CA VAL A 281 -10.96 -12.87 1.67
C VAL A 281 -11.65 -11.86 2.59
N ARG A 282 -12.14 -10.76 2.03
CA ARG A 282 -12.86 -9.72 2.80
C ARG A 282 -14.15 -10.36 3.29
N ILE A 283 -14.13 -10.89 4.51
CA ILE A 283 -15.34 -11.36 5.17
C ILE A 283 -16.08 -10.09 5.61
N PRO A 284 -17.28 -9.80 5.08
CA PRO A 284 -18.02 -8.60 5.43
C PRO A 284 -18.38 -8.61 6.92
N PHE A 285 -18.41 -7.44 7.56
CA PHE A 285 -18.88 -7.35 8.93
C PHE A 285 -20.38 -7.63 9.01
N LEU A 286 -20.81 -8.30 10.08
CA LEU A 286 -22.22 -8.41 10.44
C LEU A 286 -22.65 -7.13 11.15
N GLU A 287 -23.66 -6.42 10.64
CA GLU A 287 -24.15 -5.19 11.25
C GLU A 287 -24.72 -5.42 12.65
N HIS A 288 -24.54 -4.45 13.56
CA HIS A 288 -25.06 -4.57 14.94
C HIS A 288 -26.59 -4.73 14.93
N THR A 289 -27.29 -4.09 14.00
CA THR A 289 -28.76 -4.22 13.85
C THR A 289 -29.20 -5.67 13.63
N ALA A 290 -28.37 -6.49 12.97
CA ALA A 290 -28.66 -7.91 12.73
C ALA A 290 -28.51 -8.79 13.98
N VAL A 291 -27.84 -8.29 15.03
CA VAL A 291 -27.61 -9.01 16.29
C VAL A 291 -28.12 -8.27 17.53
N SER A 292 -28.68 -7.07 17.38
CA SER A 292 -29.14 -6.17 18.45
C SER A 292 -30.05 -6.81 19.52
N LYS A 293 -30.85 -7.81 19.16
CA LYS A 293 -31.71 -8.56 20.09
C LYS A 293 -31.01 -9.65 20.89
N ALA A 294 -29.74 -9.95 20.61
CA ALA A 294 -29.02 -11.05 21.25
C ALA A 294 -28.82 -10.81 22.74
N LEU A 295 -28.56 -9.57 23.15
CA LEU A 295 -28.36 -9.17 24.54
C LEU A 295 -29.16 -7.91 24.86
N PRO A 296 -29.60 -7.73 26.12
CA PRO A 296 -30.17 -6.45 26.55
C PRO A 296 -29.09 -5.35 26.57
N SER A 297 -29.53 -4.09 26.51
CA SER A 297 -28.64 -2.95 26.72
C SER A 297 -28.55 -2.60 28.21
N CYS A 298 -27.37 -2.20 28.69
CA CYS A 298 -27.13 -1.83 30.08
C CYS A 298 -26.30 -0.55 30.21
N GLU A 299 -26.49 0.17 31.32
CA GLU A 299 -25.64 1.32 31.66
C GLU A 299 -24.18 0.86 31.82
N TYR A 300 -23.26 1.54 31.14
CA TYR A 300 -21.83 1.25 31.24
C TYR A 300 -21.06 2.46 31.76
N ARG A 301 -20.71 2.40 33.04
CA ARG A 301 -19.95 3.44 33.74
C ARG A 301 -18.79 2.83 34.54
N PRO A 302 -17.61 2.61 33.92
CA PRO A 302 -16.49 2.00 34.60
C PRO A 302 -15.96 2.85 35.75
N SER A 303 -15.44 2.21 36.80
CA SER A 303 -14.86 2.83 38.01
C SER A 303 -13.62 3.67 37.70
N TYR A 304 -12.95 3.38 36.59
CA TYR A 304 -11.71 4.05 36.19
C TYR A 304 -11.92 5.32 35.37
N LEU A 305 -13.16 5.79 35.18
CA LEU A 305 -13.41 7.10 34.60
C LEU A 305 -12.97 8.18 35.59
N ILE A 306 -12.22 9.16 35.08
CA ILE A 306 -11.66 10.24 35.88
C ILE A 306 -12.60 11.42 35.83
N ASP A 307 -12.98 11.92 37.00
CA ASP A 307 -13.81 13.11 37.09
C ASP A 307 -13.03 14.37 36.68
N ALA A 308 -13.71 15.28 35.97
CA ALA A 308 -13.10 16.49 35.45
C ALA A 308 -12.50 17.38 36.56
N ALA A 309 -13.05 17.37 37.77
CA ALA A 309 -12.50 18.14 38.89
C ALA A 309 -11.14 17.61 39.36
N THR A 310 -10.91 16.30 39.26
CA THR A 310 -9.64 15.65 39.67
C THR A 310 -8.51 15.85 38.66
N LEU A 311 -8.82 16.21 37.41
CA LEU A 311 -7.82 16.52 36.36
C LEU A 311 -6.90 17.68 36.74
N LYS A 312 -7.33 18.61 37.60
CA LYS A 312 -6.48 19.73 38.07
C LYS A 312 -5.22 19.27 38.79
N SER A 313 -5.22 18.06 39.35
CA SER A 313 -4.08 17.47 40.07
C SER A 313 -3.17 16.59 39.20
N PHE A 314 -3.46 16.47 37.90
CA PHE A 314 -2.67 15.64 36.99
C PHE A 314 -1.26 16.19 36.78
N ARG A 315 -0.26 15.38 37.12
CA ARG A 315 1.14 15.67 36.80
C ARG A 315 1.55 14.99 35.50
N LYS A 316 2.65 15.47 34.93
CA LYS A 316 3.28 14.86 33.75
C LYS A 316 3.42 13.35 33.96
N TYR A 317 2.93 12.58 32.99
CA TYR A 317 2.92 11.10 32.97
C TYR A 317 1.94 10.38 33.91
N HIS A 318 1.11 11.06 34.71
CA HIS A 318 0.08 10.38 35.50
C HIS A 318 -0.84 9.52 34.63
N GLY A 319 -1.23 10.00 33.45
CA GLY A 319 -2.04 9.24 32.51
C GLY A 319 -1.44 7.87 32.20
N VAL A 320 -0.15 7.83 31.85
CA VAL A 320 0.56 6.59 31.50
C VAL A 320 0.75 5.67 32.71
N PHE A 321 1.21 6.22 33.83
CA PHE A 321 1.63 5.40 34.97
C PHE A 321 0.51 5.02 35.94
N ARG A 322 -0.57 5.80 36.03
CA ARG A 322 -1.64 5.62 37.02
C ARG A 322 -3.00 5.27 36.42
N HIS A 323 -3.22 5.61 35.15
CA HIS A 323 -4.57 5.57 34.58
C HIS A 323 -4.71 4.71 33.31
N VAL A 324 -3.61 4.23 32.71
CA VAL A 324 -3.69 3.21 31.65
C VAL A 324 -4.13 1.89 32.27
N LYS A 325 -5.33 1.44 31.89
CA LYS A 325 -5.82 0.10 32.19
C LYS A 325 -5.30 -0.88 31.14
N ARG A 326 -4.89 -2.06 31.60
CA ARG A 326 -4.39 -3.15 30.76
C ARG A 326 -5.57 -3.81 30.05
N ALA A 327 -5.34 -4.22 28.81
CA ALA A 327 -6.26 -5.03 28.04
C ALA A 327 -5.64 -6.41 27.81
N HIS A 328 -6.38 -7.46 28.13
CA HIS A 328 -5.97 -8.84 27.91
C HIS A 328 -6.51 -9.32 26.57
N THR A 329 -5.74 -10.10 25.80
CA THR A 329 -6.18 -10.53 24.45
C THR A 329 -6.02 -12.03 24.22
N PHE A 330 -6.97 -12.60 23.47
CA PHE A 330 -6.95 -13.98 22.96
C PHE A 330 -7.34 -13.98 21.47
N PRO A 331 -6.71 -14.77 20.59
CA PRO A 331 -5.41 -15.40 20.81
C PRO A 331 -4.36 -14.31 21.04
N PHE A 332 -3.44 -14.54 21.97
CA PHE A 332 -2.37 -13.59 22.24
C PHE A 332 -1.34 -13.65 21.10
N PRO A 333 -1.12 -12.56 20.33
CA PRO A 333 -0.06 -12.56 19.35
C PRO A 333 1.27 -12.50 20.10
N PHE A 334 2.11 -13.53 19.98
CA PHE A 334 3.49 -13.45 20.45
C PHE A 334 4.15 -12.25 19.75
N ALA A 335 4.31 -11.14 20.48
CA ALA A 335 5.08 -10.03 20.00
C ALA A 335 6.56 -10.49 19.97
N GLU A 336 7.09 -10.73 18.77
CA GLU A 336 8.52 -10.88 18.52
C GLU A 336 9.22 -9.53 18.75
N GLY A 337 9.24 -9.07 20.00
CA GLY A 337 9.85 -7.81 20.43
C GLY A 337 10.71 -8.06 21.66
N ILE A 338 11.93 -8.51 21.45
CA ILE A 338 12.95 -8.57 22.52
C ILE A 338 13.61 -7.21 22.57
N GLU A 339 13.37 -6.43 23.62
CA GLU A 339 14.19 -5.26 23.92
C GLU A 339 15.37 -5.72 24.78
N SER A 340 16.60 -5.66 24.23
CA SER A 340 17.81 -5.86 25.00
C SER A 340 18.25 -4.52 25.56
N VAL A 341 17.95 -4.27 26.83
CA VAL A 341 18.53 -3.14 27.56
C VAL A 341 19.43 -3.72 28.64
N SER A 342 20.71 -3.35 28.57
CA SER A 342 21.73 -3.63 29.61
C SER A 342 21.81 -5.10 30.07
N GLY A 343 21.77 -6.06 29.15
CA GLY A 343 21.97 -7.49 29.47
C GLY A 343 20.82 -8.19 30.20
N GLN A 344 19.72 -7.48 30.49
CA GLN A 344 18.48 -8.08 30.98
C GLN A 344 17.46 -8.16 29.83
N GLN A 345 17.01 -9.36 29.51
CA GLN A 345 15.85 -9.54 28.64
C GLN A 345 14.60 -9.11 29.43
N ARG A 346 13.98 -8.00 29.04
CA ARG A 346 12.63 -7.65 29.50
C ARG A 346 11.64 -8.04 28.42
N TYR A 347 10.79 -9.00 28.72
CA TYR A 347 9.58 -9.24 27.95
C TYR A 347 8.68 -8.00 28.11
N PHE A 348 8.18 -7.43 27.01
CA PHE A 348 7.01 -6.56 27.09
C PHE A 348 5.97 -7.28 27.95
N THR A 349 5.44 -6.62 28.98
CA THR A 349 4.48 -7.23 29.91
C THR A 349 3.32 -7.82 29.12
N GLN A 350 3.32 -9.14 28.98
CA GLN A 350 2.35 -9.89 28.19
C GLN A 350 1.06 -9.96 29.01
N PHE A 351 -0.07 -9.60 28.41
CA PHE A 351 -1.39 -9.73 29.04
C PHE A 351 -2.23 -10.71 28.22
N PRO A 352 -1.90 -12.02 28.25
CA PRO A 352 -2.76 -13.02 27.64
C PRO A 352 -4.11 -13.06 28.39
N LEU A 353 -5.18 -13.29 27.65
CA LEU A 353 -6.45 -13.74 28.18
C LEU A 353 -6.45 -15.28 28.14
N GLU A 354 -6.89 -15.93 29.23
CA GLU A 354 -7.00 -17.40 29.28
C GLU A 354 -7.98 -17.89 28.20
N GLU A 355 -7.61 -18.98 27.54
CA GLU A 355 -8.38 -19.53 26.42
C GLU A 355 -9.78 -19.94 26.89
N GLU A 356 -9.86 -20.59 28.05
CA GLU A 356 -11.11 -21.02 28.67
C GLU A 356 -12.05 -19.84 28.93
N GLU A 357 -11.52 -18.72 29.43
CA GLU A 357 -12.30 -17.51 29.67
C GLU A 357 -12.79 -16.89 28.35
N ALA A 358 -11.91 -16.81 27.35
CA ALA A 358 -12.26 -16.26 26.04
C ALA A 358 -13.36 -17.08 25.35
N TRP A 359 -13.25 -18.41 25.37
CA TRP A 359 -14.27 -19.32 24.84
C TRP A 359 -15.59 -19.18 25.58
N LEU A 360 -15.58 -19.18 26.91
CA LEU A 360 -16.78 -19.10 27.73
C LEU A 360 -17.59 -17.83 27.43
N VAL A 361 -16.92 -16.68 27.27
CA VAL A 361 -17.57 -15.41 26.93
C VAL A 361 -18.20 -15.46 25.53
N VAL A 362 -17.50 -16.04 24.56
CA VAL A 362 -18.03 -16.20 23.19
C VAL A 362 -19.21 -17.17 23.17
N GLU A 363 -19.14 -18.29 23.89
CA GLU A 363 -20.22 -19.26 23.99
C GLU A 363 -21.48 -18.65 24.60
N GLN A 364 -21.36 -17.91 25.71
CA GLN A 364 -22.49 -17.20 26.31
C GLN A 364 -23.16 -16.22 25.35
N TYR A 365 -22.36 -15.48 24.57
CA TYR A 365 -22.89 -14.59 23.53
C TYR A 365 -23.61 -15.38 22.43
N MET A 366 -22.98 -16.45 21.93
CA MET A 366 -23.52 -17.28 20.86
C MET A 366 -24.81 -18.01 21.28
N ASP A 367 -24.93 -18.44 22.54
CA ASP A 367 -26.16 -18.99 23.10
C ASP A 367 -27.30 -17.98 23.13
N SER A 368 -26.98 -16.73 23.49
CA SER A 368 -27.94 -15.63 23.50
C SER A 368 -28.39 -15.26 22.08
N LEU A 369 -27.46 -15.27 21.13
CA LEU A 369 -27.72 -15.09 19.70
C LEU A 369 -28.58 -16.23 19.14
N LYS A 370 -28.27 -17.49 19.51
CA LYS A 370 -29.01 -18.69 19.11
C LYS A 370 -30.47 -18.62 19.56
N LYS A 371 -30.72 -18.24 20.81
CA LYS A 371 -32.07 -18.06 21.37
C LYS A 371 -32.84 -16.95 20.68
N SER A 372 -32.19 -15.82 20.38
CA SER A 372 -32.83 -14.62 19.85
C SER A 372 -33.11 -14.67 18.34
N TYR A 373 -32.37 -15.51 17.61
CA TYR A 373 -32.45 -15.60 16.15
C TYR A 373 -32.66 -17.04 15.65
N PHE A 374 -33.27 -17.90 16.46
CA PHE A 374 -33.69 -19.26 16.07
C PHE A 374 -32.59 -20.06 15.37
N GLU A 375 -31.40 -20.10 15.98
CA GLU A 375 -30.21 -20.80 15.45
C GLU A 375 -29.69 -20.32 14.08
N ARG A 376 -30.11 -19.16 13.58
CA ARG A 376 -29.66 -18.61 12.30
C ARG A 376 -28.14 -18.49 12.16
N TYR A 377 -27.45 -18.14 13.24
CA TYR A 377 -26.02 -17.91 13.23
C TYR A 377 -25.27 -19.02 13.94
N ARG A 378 -24.20 -19.52 13.31
CA ARG A 378 -23.29 -20.52 13.90
C ARG A 378 -21.88 -19.99 13.98
N LEU A 379 -21.21 -20.19 15.11
CA LEU A 379 -19.80 -19.85 15.28
C LEU A 379 -18.95 -20.69 14.31
N HIS A 380 -18.06 -20.04 13.56
CA HIS A 380 -17.09 -20.71 12.70
C HIS A 380 -15.69 -20.72 13.34
N SER A 381 -15.24 -19.57 13.85
CA SER A 381 -13.95 -19.42 14.52
C SER A 381 -13.93 -18.14 15.36
N ILE A 382 -13.19 -18.14 16.45
CA ILE A 382 -12.87 -16.93 17.23
C ILE A 382 -11.67 -16.24 16.58
N THR A 383 -11.79 -14.96 16.28
CA THR A 383 -10.70 -14.16 15.68
C THR A 383 -9.94 -13.41 16.76
N ARG A 384 -10.66 -12.76 17.67
CA ARG A 384 -10.09 -12.03 18.79
C ARG A 384 -11.09 -11.87 19.92
N VAL A 385 -10.63 -11.94 21.15
CA VAL A 385 -11.33 -11.50 22.35
C VAL A 385 -10.41 -10.55 23.09
N GLU A 386 -10.85 -9.31 23.33
CA GLU A 386 -10.14 -8.36 24.20
C GLU A 386 -10.93 -8.18 25.49
N LYS A 387 -10.30 -8.38 26.64
CA LYS A 387 -10.88 -8.16 27.96
C LYS A 387 -10.29 -6.91 28.60
N LYS A 388 -11.16 -6.06 29.12
CA LYS A 388 -10.81 -4.92 29.97
C LYS A 388 -11.49 -5.07 31.33
N GLU A 389 -10.69 -5.45 32.32
CA GLU A 389 -11.13 -5.72 33.69
C GLU A 389 -11.42 -4.42 34.45
N ASP A 390 -12.55 -4.40 35.16
CA ASP A 390 -12.87 -3.43 36.20
C ASP A 390 -13.20 -4.19 37.49
N GLN A 391 -12.27 -4.14 38.46
CA GLN A 391 -12.38 -4.90 39.71
C GLN A 391 -13.64 -4.53 40.53
N GLU A 392 -14.23 -3.37 40.30
CA GLU A 392 -15.44 -2.92 41.00
C GLU A 392 -16.71 -3.24 40.22
N LYS A 393 -16.69 -3.04 38.90
CA LYS A 393 -17.91 -3.07 38.07
C LYS A 393 -18.07 -4.33 37.23
N GLY A 394 -17.01 -5.09 36.96
CA GLY A 394 -17.02 -6.28 36.11
C GLY A 394 -16.16 -6.11 34.85
N ALA A 395 -16.17 -7.10 33.95
CA ALA A 395 -15.29 -7.10 32.79
C ALA A 395 -16.03 -6.69 31.52
N ARG A 396 -15.44 -5.80 30.72
CA ARG A 396 -15.88 -5.52 29.36
C ARG A 396 -15.07 -6.36 28.39
N TYR A 397 -15.73 -7.04 27.47
CA TYR A 397 -15.12 -7.80 26.40
C TYR A 397 -15.41 -7.17 25.04
N PHE A 398 -14.48 -7.30 24.11
CA PHE A 398 -14.71 -7.09 22.69
C PHE A 398 -14.57 -8.46 22.02
N ILE A 399 -15.65 -8.94 21.42
CA ILE A 399 -15.72 -10.21 20.72
C ILE A 399 -15.61 -9.95 19.22
N GLU A 400 -14.55 -10.48 18.61
CA GLU A 400 -14.38 -10.58 17.16
C GLU A 400 -14.37 -12.06 16.75
N ALA A 401 -15.36 -12.48 15.97
CA ALA A 401 -15.52 -13.87 15.57
C ALA A 401 -16.12 -14.01 14.18
N ILE A 402 -15.75 -15.07 13.47
CA ILE A 402 -16.39 -15.42 12.21
C ILE A 402 -17.64 -16.23 12.51
N VAL A 403 -18.78 -15.75 12.04
CA VAL A 403 -20.07 -16.44 12.14
C VAL A 403 -20.59 -16.79 10.74
N LYS A 404 -21.25 -17.94 10.63
CA LYS A 404 -21.93 -18.36 9.40
C LYS A 404 -23.43 -18.09 9.56
N ASP A 405 -24.01 -17.34 8.64
CA ASP A 405 -25.45 -17.23 8.47
C ASP A 405 -25.95 -18.50 7.77
N LEU A 406 -26.73 -19.31 8.47
CA LEU A 406 -27.26 -20.57 7.96
C LEU A 406 -28.34 -20.37 6.90
N VAL A 407 -28.98 -19.19 6.87
CA VAL A 407 -29.99 -18.87 5.84
C VAL A 407 -29.31 -18.57 4.51
N SER A 408 -28.27 -17.73 4.52
CA SER A 408 -27.58 -17.31 3.29
C SER A 408 -26.36 -18.16 2.94
N GLY A 409 -25.89 -19.02 3.86
CA GLY A 409 -24.65 -19.78 3.75
C GLY A 409 -23.36 -18.95 3.83
N LYS A 410 -23.46 -17.62 3.99
CA LYS A 410 -22.31 -16.68 3.96
C LYS A 410 -21.66 -16.59 5.34
N LYS A 411 -20.37 -16.25 5.35
CA LYS A 411 -19.62 -15.93 6.56
C LYS A 411 -19.57 -14.42 6.76
N TYR A 412 -19.64 -13.99 8.01
CA TYR A 412 -19.52 -12.60 8.41
C TYR A 412 -18.56 -12.45 9.59
N ASN A 413 -17.89 -11.30 9.69
CA ASN A 413 -17.12 -10.92 10.87
C ASN A 413 -18.05 -10.24 11.88
N LEU A 414 -18.33 -10.90 12.99
CA LEU A 414 -19.05 -10.35 14.14
C LEU A 414 -18.04 -9.58 14.99
N ALA A 415 -18.32 -8.32 15.30
CA ALA A 415 -17.46 -7.47 16.12
C ALA A 415 -18.33 -6.66 17.10
N GLU A 416 -18.40 -7.10 18.35
CA GLU A 416 -19.32 -6.54 19.36
C GLU A 416 -18.64 -6.32 20.70
N TYR A 417 -18.93 -5.19 21.34
CA TYR A 417 -18.61 -5.00 22.75
C TYR A 417 -19.70 -5.60 23.61
N VAL A 418 -19.30 -6.37 24.62
CA VAL A 418 -20.19 -6.93 25.63
C VAL A 418 -19.64 -6.61 27.01
N PHE A 419 -20.54 -6.51 27.99
CA PHE A 419 -20.18 -6.25 29.37
C PHE A 419 -20.76 -7.35 30.25
N GLN A 420 -19.91 -7.91 31.11
CA GLN A 420 -20.28 -8.85 32.14
C GLN A 420 -20.17 -8.12 33.50
N PRO A 421 -21.31 -7.65 34.05
CA PRO A 421 -21.30 -6.94 35.32
C PRO A 421 -20.83 -7.83 36.47
N LYS A 422 -20.16 -7.22 37.46
CA LYS A 422 -19.79 -7.89 38.70
C LYS A 422 -21.00 -7.99 39.62
N GLY A 423 -21.39 -9.20 39.96
CA GLY A 423 -22.52 -9.50 40.82
C GLY A 423 -23.08 -10.89 40.53
N ASN A 424 -23.81 -11.47 41.48
CA ASN A 424 -24.40 -12.80 41.28
C ASN A 424 -25.54 -12.70 40.26
N ASN A 425 -25.54 -13.61 39.27
CA ASN A 425 -26.60 -13.79 38.28
C ASN A 425 -26.93 -12.57 37.41
N LEU A 426 -26.00 -11.63 37.23
CA LEU A 426 -26.20 -10.51 36.30
C LEU A 426 -25.92 -10.99 34.86
N PRO A 427 -26.87 -10.85 33.93
CA PRO A 427 -26.68 -11.30 32.56
C PRO A 427 -25.68 -10.41 31.82
N MET A 428 -25.02 -10.99 30.83
CA MET A 428 -24.23 -10.26 29.85
C MET A 428 -25.12 -9.26 29.09
N CYS A 429 -24.57 -8.09 28.77
CA CYS A 429 -25.31 -7.02 28.12
C CYS A 429 -24.47 -6.22 27.12
N TYR A 430 -25.13 -5.49 26.23
CA TYR A 430 -24.49 -4.48 25.40
C TYR A 430 -24.27 -3.18 26.19
N PRO A 431 -23.01 -2.74 26.40
CA PRO A 431 -22.72 -1.50 27.10
C PRO A 431 -23.19 -0.29 26.27
N GLN A 432 -24.03 0.56 26.87
CA GLN A 432 -24.49 1.79 26.22
C GLN A 432 -23.34 2.71 25.82
N GLY A 433 -23.45 3.33 24.64
CA GLY A 433 -22.43 4.24 24.10
C GLY A 433 -21.14 3.57 23.61
N MET A 434 -21.07 2.24 23.62
CA MET A 434 -19.90 1.45 23.20
C MET A 434 -20.18 0.62 21.94
N GLN A 435 -21.15 1.01 21.10
CA GLN A 435 -21.35 0.35 19.81
C GLN A 435 -20.21 0.71 18.86
N TRP A 436 -19.60 -0.31 18.25
CA TRP A 436 -18.48 -0.11 17.34
C TRP A 436 -18.95 0.51 16.01
N ASN A 437 -18.47 1.71 15.70
CA ASN A 437 -18.71 2.34 14.40
C ASN A 437 -17.69 1.81 13.38
N LYS A 438 -18.17 0.92 12.50
CA LYS A 438 -17.35 0.25 11.48
C LYS A 438 -16.95 1.17 10.32
N THR A 439 -17.56 2.35 10.22
CA THR A 439 -17.24 3.35 9.20
C THR A 439 -16.51 4.56 9.79
N ALA A 440 -16.01 4.47 11.03
CA ALA A 440 -15.26 5.55 11.65
C ALA A 440 -13.87 5.70 11.03
N ASP A 441 -13.46 6.95 10.80
CA ASP A 441 -12.11 7.25 10.34
C ASP A 441 -11.11 7.02 11.49
N VAL A 442 -10.12 6.17 11.23
CA VAL A 442 -9.03 5.90 12.18
C VAL A 442 -7.80 6.67 11.74
N TYR A 443 -7.40 7.64 12.56
CA TYR A 443 -6.15 8.38 12.39
C TYR A 443 -5.05 7.72 13.21
N LEU A 444 -4.11 7.05 12.54
CA LEU A 444 -2.92 6.50 13.19
C LEU A 444 -1.85 7.59 13.32
N LEU A 445 -1.57 8.01 14.55
CA LEU A 445 -0.48 8.92 14.86
C LEU A 445 0.77 8.09 15.20
N ALA A 446 1.61 7.85 14.20
CA ALA A 446 2.89 7.19 14.41
C ALA A 446 3.95 8.24 14.80
N LYS A 447 4.40 8.19 16.06
CA LYS A 447 5.51 9.00 16.54
C LYS A 447 6.81 8.24 16.31
N TYR A 448 7.52 8.57 15.24
CA TYR A 448 8.91 8.16 15.09
C TYR A 448 9.79 9.11 15.91
N PRO A 449 10.95 8.68 16.43
CA PRO A 449 11.80 9.50 17.29
C PRO A 449 12.19 10.88 16.74
N HIS A 450 11.88 11.23 15.50
CA HIS A 450 12.10 12.59 14.97
C HIS A 450 11.00 13.22 14.09
N VAL A 451 9.83 12.59 13.85
CA VAL A 451 8.79 13.17 12.96
C VAL A 451 7.40 12.57 13.22
N LEU A 452 6.35 13.39 13.21
CA LEU A 452 4.93 12.96 13.16
C LEU A 452 4.49 12.78 11.71
N TYR A 453 4.09 11.56 11.33
CA TYR A 453 3.40 11.30 10.06
C TYR A 453 1.93 11.00 10.35
N ALA A 454 1.02 11.65 9.62
CA ALA A 454 -0.40 11.31 9.59
C ALA A 454 -0.73 10.76 8.19
N LYS A 455 -1.46 9.64 8.12
CA LYS A 455 -1.97 9.07 6.88
C LYS A 455 -3.49 8.93 6.97
N PRO A 456 -4.27 9.44 6.01
CA PRO A 456 -5.67 9.06 5.87
C PRO A 456 -5.75 7.61 5.37
N SER A 457 -6.48 6.76 6.08
CA SER A 457 -6.75 5.39 5.66
C SER A 457 -7.98 5.37 4.75
N ASN A 458 -7.78 5.09 3.46
CA ASN A 458 -8.90 4.83 2.54
C ASN A 458 -9.64 3.54 2.93
N LYS A 459 -10.97 3.65 2.97
CA LYS A 459 -12.03 2.64 3.20
C LYS A 459 -11.57 1.17 3.17
N VAL A 460 -11.74 0.47 4.28
CA VAL A 460 -11.74 -1.01 4.33
C VAL A 460 -13.16 -1.53 4.42
#